data_AF-A0A349BTB5-F1
#
_entry.id   AF-A0A349BTB5-F1
#
_cell.length_a   1.000
_cell.length_b   1.000
_cell.length_c   1.000
_cell.angle_alpha   90.00
_cell.angle_beta   90.00
_cell.angle_gamma   90.00
#
_symmetry.space_group_name_H-M   'P 1'
#
loop_
_entity.id
_entity.type
_entity.pdbx_description
1 polymer ?
#
loop_
_entity_poly.entity_id
_entity_poly.type
_entity_poly.pdbx_seq_one_letter_code
_entity_poly.pdbx_strand_id
1 'polypeptide(L)' 'MIRIYFIGLFILITAILANFLSAKLHLKSWYDLFEGLAGTPNYRDLLTLKDELWLFFIYPSLLGVGSTFANLLYLKLFST' A
#
# COMPACT_ATOMS: atom_id res chain seq x y z
N MET A 1 11.94 1.64 -19.56
CA MET A 1 12.49 1.34 -18.22
C MET A 1 12.39 2.52 -17.25
N ILE A 2 12.85 3.73 -17.60
CA ILE A 2 12.75 4.93 -16.73
C ILE A 2 11.33 5.21 -16.23
N ARG A 3 10.32 5.06 -17.10
CA ARG A 3 8.89 5.15 -16.72
C ARG A 3 8.49 4.24 -15.56
N ILE A 4 8.97 3.00 -15.56
CA ILE A 4 8.63 2.01 -14.52
C ILE A 4 9.30 2.39 -13.20
N TYR A 5 10.55 2.86 -13.22
CA TYR A 5 11.22 3.39 -12.03
C TYR A 5 10.48 4.60 -11.45
N PHE A 6 10.05 5.53 -12.31
CA PHE A 6 9.27 6.69 -11.89
C PHE A 6 7.95 6.28 -11.21
N ILE A 7 7.21 5.35 -11.81
CA ILE A 7 5.99 4.79 -11.22
C ILE A 7 6.29 4.10 -9.88
N GLY A 8 7.36 3.30 -9.81
CA GLY A 8 7.79 2.62 -8.59
C GLY A 8 8.08 3.57 -7.43
N LEU A 9 8.72 4.72 -7.69
CA LEU A 9 8.96 5.75 -6.67
C LEU A 9 7.65 6.31 -6.08
N PHE A 10 6.66 6.55 -6.93
CA PHE A 10 5.36 7.03 -6.46
C PHE A 10 4.57 5.96 -5.70
N ILE A 11 4.66 4.69 -6.11
CA ILE A 11 4.10 3.57 -5.34
C ILE A 11 4.76 3.53 -3.96
N LEU A 12 6.08 3.70 -3.86
CA LEU A 12 6.79 3.73 -2.59
C LEU A 12 6.32 4.89 -1.70
N ILE A 13 6.22 6.10 -2.25
CA ILE A 13 5.70 7.27 -1.51
C ILE A 13 4.28 6.99 -1.02
N THR A 14 3.43 6.43 -1.88
CA THR A 14 2.04 6.10 -1.54
C THR A 14 1.97 5.03 -0.45
N ALA A 15 2.86 4.03 -0.49
CA ALA A 15 2.95 3.00 0.55
C ALA A 15 3.35 3.59 1.91
N ILE A 16 4.29 4.55 1.95
CA ILE A 16 4.66 5.26 3.18
C ILE A 16 3.46 6.03 3.75
N LEU A 17 2.71 6.73 2.89
CA LEU A 17 1.50 7.45 3.29
C LEU A 17 0.40 6.49 3.77
N ALA A 18 0.22 5.35 3.12
CA ALA A 18 -0.76 4.34 3.52
C ALA A 18 -0.42 3.73 4.88
N ASN A 19 0.85 3.47 5.19
CA ASN A 19 1.27 3.02 6.52
C ASN A 19 1.05 4.11 7.60
N PHE A 20 1.28 5.38 7.27
CA PHE A 20 0.94 6.46 8.19
C PHE A 20 -0.58 6.55 8.44
N LEU A 21 -1.38 6.33 7.39
CA LEU A 21 -2.83 6.31 7.49
C LEU A 21 -3.34 5.12 8.30
N SER A 22 -2.75 3.92 8.15
CA SER A 22 -3.12 2.76 8.96
C SER A 22 -2.86 3.02 10.44
N ALA A 23 -1.71 3.62 10.79
CA ALA A 23 -1.41 4.01 12.16
C ALA A 23 -2.43 5.01 12.74
N LYS A 24 -2.84 6.01 11.95
CA LYS A 24 -3.86 6.99 12.36
C LYS A 24 -5.26 6.40 12.51
N LEU A 25 -5.61 5.42 11.68
CA LEU A 25 -6.92 4.76 11.70
C LEU A 25 -6.97 3.56 12.65
N HIS A 26 -5.88 3.29 13.39
CA HIS A 26 -5.71 2.10 14.23
C HIS A 26 -5.96 0.79 13.47
N LEU A 27 -5.59 0.75 12.18
CA LEU A 27 -5.67 -0.42 11.31
C LEU A 27 -4.31 -1.10 11.23
N LYS A 28 -4.33 -2.43 11.04
CA LYS A 28 -3.09 -3.19 10.86
C LYS A 28 -2.37 -2.82 9.56
N SER A 29 -1.04 -2.76 9.63
CA SER A 29 -0.17 -2.63 8.46
C SER A 29 0.23 -3.99 7.91
N TRP A 30 0.83 -4.00 6.72
CA TRP A 30 1.43 -5.22 6.16
C TRP A 30 2.56 -5.78 7.02
N TYR A 31 3.29 -4.92 7.74
CA TYR A 31 4.34 -5.34 8.67
C TYR A 31 3.75 -6.14 9.83
N ASP A 32 2.67 -5.62 10.44
CA ASP A 32 1.98 -6.31 11.53
C ASP A 32 1.46 -7.67 11.10
N LEU A 33 0.92 -7.76 9.88
CA LEU A 33 0.44 -9.01 9.30
C LEU A 33 1.57 -10.04 9.18
N PHE A 34 2.71 -9.65 8.60
CA PHE A 34 3.82 -10.57 8.40
C PHE A 34 4.48 -11.02 9.70
N GLU A 35 4.65 -10.12 10.67
CA GLU A 35 5.17 -10.45 11.99
C GLU A 35 4.25 -11.44 12.71
N GLY A 36 2.94 -11.19 12.65
CA GLY A 36 1.93 -12.07 13.22
C GLY A 36 1.93 -13.48 12.62
N LEU A 37 2.01 -13.57 11.28
CA LEU A 37 2.11 -14.84 10.57
C LEU A 37 3.39 -15.61 10.89
N ALA A 38 4.48 -14.91 11.20
CA ALA A 38 5.76 -15.53 11.53
C ALA A 38 5.87 -15.97 13.00
N GLY A 39 5.18 -15.29 13.92
CA GLY A 39 5.44 -15.41 15.35
C GLY A 39 4.33 -16.05 16.20
N THR A 40 3.08 -16.11 15.76
CA THR A 40 1.97 -16.53 16.63
C THR A 40 1.07 -17.59 15.99
N PRO A 41 0.95 -18.80 16.57
CA PRO A 41 -0.10 -19.73 16.17
C PRO A 41 -1.47 -19.07 16.43
N ASN A 42 -2.33 -19.05 15.41
CA ASN A 42 -3.66 -18.39 15.39
C ASN A 42 -3.67 -16.85 15.28
N TYR A 43 -2.64 -16.21 14.73
CA TYR A 43 -2.68 -14.76 14.44
C TYR A 43 -3.87 -14.33 13.56
N ARG A 44 -4.40 -15.24 12.74
CA ARG A 44 -5.61 -15.01 11.94
C ARG A 44 -6.83 -14.63 12.78
N ASP A 45 -6.94 -15.12 14.01
CA ASP A 45 -8.06 -14.81 14.90
C ASP A 45 -7.97 -13.38 15.49
N LEU A 46 -6.80 -12.73 15.35
CA LEU A 46 -6.55 -11.35 15.77
C LEU A 46 -6.82 -10.32 14.66
N LEU A 47 -7.03 -10.78 13.41
CA LEU A 47 -7.40 -9.91 12.29
C LEU A 47 -8.91 -9.66 12.32
N THR A 48 -9.28 -8.40 12.44
CA THR A 48 -10.68 -8.01 12.27
C THR A 48 -11.00 -8.00 10.78
N LEU A 49 -12.26 -8.26 10.40
CA LEU A 49 -12.73 -8.09 9.01
C LEU A 49 -12.41 -6.70 8.42
N LYS A 50 -12.36 -5.67 9.28
CA LYS A 50 -11.93 -4.31 8.91
C LYS A 50 -10.46 -4.24 8.48
N ASP A 51 -9.58 -4.95 9.19
CA ASP A 51 -8.15 -5.01 8.88
C ASP A 51 -7.91 -5.78 7.57
N GLU A 52 -8.65 -6.86 7.33
CA GLU A 52 -8.59 -7.60 6.08
C GLU A 52 -9.06 -6.75 4.89
N LEU A 53 -10.19 -6.05 5.05
CA LEU A 53 -10.71 -5.16 4.02
C LEU A 53 -9.74 -4.01 3.73
N TRP A 54 -9.10 -3.48 4.77
CA TRP A 54 -8.04 -2.48 4.65
C TRP A 54 -6.84 -3.04 3.87
N LEU A 55 -6.27 -4.16 4.30
CA LEU A 55 -5.02 -4.71 3.75
C LEU A 55 -5.19 -5.24 2.32
N PHE A 56 -6.31 -5.89 2.00
CA PHE A 56 -6.47 -6.58 0.72
C PHE A 56 -7.25 -5.78 -0.33
N PHE A 57 -8.06 -4.79 0.07
CA PHE A 57 -8.83 -3.98 -0.87
C PHE A 57 -8.39 -2.52 -0.87
N ILE A 58 -8.41 -1.85 0.29
CA ILE A 58 -8.15 -0.40 0.33
C ILE A 58 -6.66 -0.11 0.06
N TYR A 59 -5.76 -0.83 0.71
CA TYR A 59 -4.32 -0.60 0.60
C TYR A 59 -3.80 -0.81 -0.84
N PRO A 60 -4.11 -1.92 -1.55
CA PRO A 60 -3.72 -2.10 -2.94
C PRO A 60 -4.38 -1.07 -3.86
N SER A 61 -5.62 -0.67 -3.58
CA SER A 61 -6.30 0.39 -4.34
C SER A 61 -5.57 1.73 -4.21
N LEU A 62 -5.12 2.09 -3.00
CA LEU A 62 -4.31 3.30 -2.78
C LEU A 62 -3.01 3.24 -3.58
N LEU A 63 -2.29 2.11 -3.55
CA LEU A 63 -1.09 1.92 -4.37
C LEU A 63 -1.38 2.03 -5.87
N GLY A 64 -2.52 1.50 -6.32
CA GLY A 64 -3.00 1.61 -7.70
C GLY A 64 -3.32 3.06 -8.11
N VAL A 65 -3.87 3.87 -7.20
CA VAL A 65 -4.05 5.30 -7.43
C VAL A 65 -2.69 5.99 -7.55
N GLY A 66 -1.74 5.68 -6.65
CA GLY A 66 -0.37 6.20 -6.72
C GLY A 66 0.33 5.87 -8.03
N SER A 67 0.18 4.62 -8.52
CA SER A 67 0.78 4.19 -9.78
C SER A 67 0.13 4.84 -11.00
N THR A 68 -1.20 4.97 -11.00
CA THR A 68 -1.97 5.62 -12.07
C THR A 68 -1.63 7.10 -12.14
N PHE A 69 -1.59 7.78 -11.00
CA PHE A 69 -1.19 9.19 -10.90
C PHE A 69 0.23 9.40 -11.44
N ALA A 70 1.17 8.57 -11.01
CA ALA A 70 2.56 8.62 -11.48
C ALA A 70 2.66 8.42 -13.00
N ASN A 71 1.87 7.48 -13.53
CA ASN A 71 1.84 7.21 -14.95
C ASN A 71 1.29 8.39 -15.75
N LEU A 72 0.18 9.00 -15.30
CA LEU A 72 -0.39 10.19 -15.92
C LEU A 72 0.58 11.38 -15.86
N LEU A 73 1.24 11.57 -14.72
CA LEU A 73 2.26 12.60 -14.54
C LEU A 73 3.45 12.38 -15.47
N TYR A 74 3.93 11.14 -15.59
CA TYR A 74 5.03 10.79 -16.49
C TYR A 74 4.67 11.09 -17.94
N LEU A 75 3.48 10.68 -18.41
CA LEU A 75 3.03 11.00 -19.77
C LEU A 75 2.96 12.52 -19.97
N LYS A 76 2.35 13.26 -19.04
CA LYS A 76 2.25 14.72 -19.14
C LYS A 76 3.61 15.44 -19.22
N LEU A 77 4.64 14.91 -18.55
CA LEU A 77 5.97 15.53 -18.50
C LEU A 77 6.89 15.11 -19.66
N PHE A 78 6.72 13.90 -20.19
CA PHE A 78 7.68 13.29 -21.11
C PHE A 78 7.08 12.80 -22.45
N SER A 79 5.76 12.80 -22.62
CA SER A 79 5.14 12.57 -23.93
C SER A 79 4.80 13.91 -24.57
N THR A 80 5.67 14.34 -25.49
CA THR A 80 5.40 15.40 -26.47
C THR A 80 4.45 14.89 -27.55
#